data_AF-A0A9P8VZL5-F1
#
_entry.id   AF-A0A9P8VZL5-F1
#
_cell.length_a   1.000
_cell.length_b   1.000
_cell.length_c   1.000
_cell.angle_alpha   90.00
_cell.angle_beta   90.00
_cell.angle_gamma   90.00
#
_symmetry.space_group_name_H-M   'P 1'
#
loop_
_entity.id
_entity.type
_entity.pdbx_description
1 polymer ?
#
loop_
_entity_poly.entity_id
_entity_poly.type
_entity_poly.pdbx_seq_one_letter_code
_entity_poly.pdbx_strand_id
1 'polypeptide(L)'
;MRPSCLTWFFLPYLMPLIILVGYDRHPLYDAIEPSEETGPLPNITIIATGGTVAGATNSSEKTTDYKAGAIHIGALTRDIDVAWRNHANVHHDQFMNVDSININLSLAISLSQHVTKAANNPYIQGMVITHGTDLMSEMAMFLGLTVTSNKPVVMTGAIRPHTAFSADGPGHIVAAVKTAATTGWSSEGREVVIAIQDKIMAPWGTKKENNRFLPGPRSLLGDIKDFEPFFRWLPGPCAPMKFDLSGLSPETPMPEVVILQAHQDFPAYLVEAAIAKGAKGMVLVGYGDGYWPAASAEEIKKLVNKNNVVVAFASEGRSEYVANARIGAGIPGGTGARVSFGSSCSFYFGLGLLKKKCGGLS
;
A
#
# COMPACT_ATOMS: atom_id res chain seq x y z
N MET A 1 -44.18 6.34 43.74
CA MET A 1 -42.80 6.00 44.14
C MET A 1 -42.08 5.43 42.92
N ARG A 2 -40.86 5.91 42.65
CA ARG A 2 -39.93 5.53 41.56
C ARG A 2 -39.59 4.02 41.52
N PRO A 3 -38.92 3.48 40.47
CA PRO A 3 -38.45 4.12 39.24
C PRO A 3 -38.76 3.38 37.92
N SER A 4 -38.61 4.14 36.83
CA SER A 4 -38.65 3.77 35.41
C SER A 4 -37.24 3.83 34.79
N CYS A 5 -37.06 3.10 33.68
CA CYS A 5 -36.05 3.28 32.61
C CYS A 5 -34.55 3.09 32.93
N LEU A 6 -33.78 2.84 31.85
CA LEU A 6 -32.35 2.44 31.72
C LEU A 6 -32.16 0.91 31.75
N THR A 7 -31.47 0.23 30.83
CA THR A 7 -30.48 0.60 29.80
C THR A 7 -30.23 -0.64 28.95
N TRP A 8 -30.52 -0.62 27.64
CA TRP A 8 -30.11 -1.66 26.68
C TRP A 8 -29.65 -0.99 25.37
N PHE A 9 -28.64 -0.11 25.47
CA PHE A 9 -28.06 0.57 24.30
C PHE A 9 -26.58 0.92 24.54
N PHE A 10 -25.76 -0.03 24.98
CA PHE A 10 -24.30 0.14 25.00
C PHE A 10 -23.62 -1.23 24.90
N LEU A 11 -23.64 -1.88 23.73
CA LEU A 11 -22.73 -3.01 23.40
C LEU A 11 -22.84 -3.40 21.90
N PRO A 12 -22.33 -2.57 20.96
CA PRO A 12 -21.58 -3.20 19.85
C PRO A 12 -20.32 -2.42 19.40
N TYR A 13 -19.88 -1.40 20.14
CA TYR A 13 -18.85 -0.46 19.66
C TYR A 13 -17.37 -0.85 19.91
N LEU A 14 -17.04 -2.11 20.23
CA LEU A 14 -15.65 -2.47 20.59
C LEU A 14 -15.11 -3.82 20.06
N MET A 15 -15.81 -4.51 19.16
CA MET A 15 -15.29 -5.72 18.51
C MET A 15 -15.65 -5.67 17.01
N PRO A 16 -14.82 -5.01 16.19
CA PRO A 16 -13.75 -5.74 15.50
C PRO A 16 -12.47 -4.90 15.32
N LEU A 17 -11.94 -4.32 16.40
CA LEU A 17 -10.73 -3.47 16.34
C LEU A 17 -9.63 -3.89 17.33
N ILE A 18 -9.53 -5.21 17.60
CA ILE A 18 -8.50 -5.82 18.46
C ILE A 18 -7.62 -6.79 17.63
N ILE A 19 -7.25 -6.38 16.41
CA ILE A 19 -6.12 -6.98 15.66
C ILE A 19 -5.12 -5.88 15.23
N LEU A 20 -5.04 -4.81 16.02
CA LEU A 20 -3.96 -3.81 15.98
C LEU A 20 -3.15 -3.80 17.29
N VAL A 21 -3.45 -4.72 18.21
CA VAL A 21 -2.87 -4.79 19.55
C VAL A 21 -2.34 -6.20 19.78
N GLY A 22 -1.01 -6.36 19.68
CA GLY A 22 -0.30 -7.58 20.07
C GLY A 22 0.50 -8.26 18.97
N TYR A 23 1.52 -7.59 18.43
CA TYR A 23 2.48 -8.20 17.48
C TYR A 23 3.74 -8.79 18.17
N ASP A 24 3.70 -9.03 19.48
CA ASP A 24 4.90 -9.24 20.31
C ASP A 24 5.24 -10.69 20.67
N ARG A 25 4.58 -11.72 20.12
CA ARG A 25 4.83 -13.11 20.56
C ARG A 25 4.75 -14.20 19.48
N HIS A 26 5.35 -13.99 18.31
CA HIS A 26 5.40 -15.08 17.31
C HIS A 26 6.80 -15.35 16.75
N PRO A 27 7.21 -16.62 16.64
CA PRO A 27 8.49 -17.01 16.09
C PRO A 27 8.55 -16.68 14.59
N LEU A 28 9.68 -16.13 14.16
CA LEU A 28 10.05 -16.02 12.75
C LEU A 28 10.27 -17.44 12.21
N TYR A 29 9.69 -17.76 11.06
CA TYR A 29 9.99 -19.02 10.36
C TYR A 29 11.15 -18.81 9.39
N ASP A 30 12.03 -19.81 9.28
CA ASP A 30 13.06 -19.86 8.24
C ASP A 30 12.38 -19.95 6.87
N ALA A 31 12.96 -19.26 5.87
CA ALA A 31 12.51 -19.33 4.50
C ALA A 31 12.68 -20.77 3.98
N ILE A 32 11.67 -21.28 3.26
CA ILE A 32 11.78 -22.54 2.54
C ILE A 32 12.80 -22.30 1.40
N GLU A 33 13.88 -23.08 1.37
CA GLU A 33 14.82 -23.04 0.24
C GLU A 33 14.05 -23.36 -1.04
N PRO A 34 14.22 -22.58 -2.13
CA PRO A 34 13.50 -22.82 -3.38
C PRO A 34 13.86 -24.23 -3.89
N SER A 35 12.88 -25.13 -3.92
CA SER A 35 13.05 -26.47 -4.46
C SER A 35 13.29 -26.38 -5.97
N GLU A 36 14.35 -27.02 -6.46
CA GLU A 36 14.57 -27.29 -7.88
C GLU A 36 13.49 -28.26 -8.42
N GLU A 37 12.25 -27.79 -8.58
CA GLU A 37 11.24 -28.57 -9.30
C GLU A 37 11.35 -28.31 -10.80
N THR A 38 11.62 -29.38 -11.55
CA THR A 38 11.62 -29.48 -13.02
C THR A 38 10.20 -29.42 -13.60
N GLY A 39 9.40 -28.43 -13.17
CA GLY A 39 8.07 -28.15 -13.70
C GLY A 39 8.10 -27.15 -14.87
N PRO A 40 6.97 -26.95 -15.56
CA PRO A 40 6.86 -25.87 -16.54
C PRO A 40 7.08 -24.51 -15.87
N LEU A 41 7.77 -23.59 -16.56
CA LEU A 41 8.05 -22.25 -16.04
C LEU A 41 6.73 -21.53 -15.68
N PRO A 42 6.67 -20.79 -14.55
CA PRO A 42 5.50 -20.03 -14.16
C PRO A 42 5.19 -18.94 -15.19
N ASN A 43 3.92 -18.75 -15.49
CA ASN A 43 3.47 -17.65 -16.33
C ASN A 43 3.28 -16.40 -15.47
N ILE A 44 4.08 -15.38 -15.75
CA ILE A 44 4.08 -14.10 -15.05
C ILE A 44 3.50 -13.03 -15.97
N THR A 45 2.53 -12.25 -15.50
CA THR A 45 2.01 -11.10 -16.25
C THR A 45 2.61 -9.81 -15.73
N ILE A 46 3.30 -9.05 -16.60
CA ILE A 46 3.71 -7.69 -16.28
C ILE A 46 2.57 -6.73 -16.64
N ILE A 47 1.93 -6.17 -15.62
CA ILE A 47 0.88 -5.15 -15.71
C ILE A 47 1.55 -3.78 -15.63
N ALA A 48 1.53 -3.02 -16.72
CA ALA A 48 2.15 -1.71 -16.79
C ALA A 48 1.17 -0.58 -16.50
N THR A 49 1.58 0.31 -15.59
CA THR A 49 0.78 1.48 -15.19
C THR A 49 1.43 2.82 -15.53
N GLY A 50 2.71 2.82 -15.93
CA GLY A 50 3.47 4.01 -16.32
C GLY A 50 4.60 4.33 -15.35
N GLY A 51 4.66 5.58 -14.91
CA GLY A 51 5.72 6.07 -14.02
C GLY A 51 7.10 6.25 -14.69
N THR A 52 8.09 6.57 -13.87
CA THR A 52 9.48 6.83 -14.27
C THR A 52 10.14 5.65 -14.97
N VAL A 53 9.78 4.41 -14.60
CA VAL A 53 10.32 3.20 -15.23
C VAL A 53 9.97 3.11 -16.72
N ALA A 54 8.80 3.63 -17.10
CA ALA A 54 8.38 3.82 -18.48
C ALA A 54 8.66 5.26 -18.98
N GLY A 55 9.41 6.07 -18.23
CA GLY A 55 9.67 7.46 -18.53
C GLY A 55 10.78 7.65 -19.56
N ALA A 56 10.67 8.72 -20.36
CA ALA A 56 11.66 9.05 -21.39
C ALA A 56 11.99 10.55 -21.40
N THR A 57 13.21 10.85 -21.81
CA THR A 57 13.74 12.20 -22.03
C THR A 57 14.65 12.21 -23.26
N ASN A 58 14.80 13.39 -23.87
CA ASN A 58 15.60 13.58 -25.08
C ASN A 58 17.11 13.70 -24.81
N SER A 59 17.54 13.65 -23.54
CA SER A 59 18.95 13.65 -23.15
C SER A 59 19.19 12.61 -22.06
N SER A 60 20.14 11.70 -22.29
CA SER A 60 20.49 10.63 -21.35
C SER A 60 21.14 11.15 -20.05
N GLU A 61 21.61 12.39 -20.02
CA GLU A 61 22.14 13.04 -18.82
C GLU A 61 21.03 13.50 -17.87
N LYS A 62 19.81 13.71 -18.40
CA LYS A 62 18.69 14.20 -17.62
C LYS A 62 18.04 13.08 -16.81
N THR A 63 18.20 13.18 -15.50
CA THR A 63 17.48 12.35 -14.52
C THR A 63 16.26 13.05 -13.94
N THR A 64 16.11 14.34 -14.21
CA THR A 64 14.96 15.20 -13.90
C THR A 64 14.33 15.70 -15.22
N ASP A 65 13.09 16.18 -15.17
CA ASP A 65 12.37 16.71 -16.35
C ASP A 65 12.22 15.70 -17.50
N TYR A 66 11.57 14.58 -17.22
CA TYR A 66 11.19 13.56 -18.19
C TYR A 66 9.67 13.42 -18.24
N LYS A 67 9.16 12.82 -19.32
CA LYS A 67 7.76 12.42 -19.39
C LYS A 67 7.62 11.02 -18.81
N ALA A 68 7.01 10.90 -17.63
CA ALA A 68 6.65 9.60 -17.06
C ALA A 68 5.66 8.87 -17.98
N GLY A 69 5.76 7.54 -18.06
CA GLY A 69 4.85 6.76 -18.89
C GLY A 69 4.89 7.09 -20.38
N ALA A 70 6.08 7.25 -20.94
CA ALA A 70 6.28 7.50 -22.37
C ALA A 70 6.49 6.22 -23.20
N ILE A 71 6.92 5.13 -22.56
CA ILE A 71 7.36 3.89 -23.22
C ILE A 71 6.37 2.75 -22.92
N HIS A 72 6.00 2.01 -23.96
CA HIS A 72 5.16 0.82 -23.82
C HIS A 72 5.95 -0.35 -23.23
N ILE A 73 5.33 -1.19 -22.41
CA ILE A 73 6.01 -2.25 -21.65
C ILE A 73 6.79 -3.23 -22.54
N GLY A 74 6.23 -3.65 -23.68
CA GLY A 74 6.94 -4.53 -24.61
C GLY A 74 8.18 -3.91 -25.26
N ALA A 75 8.28 -2.59 -25.33
CA ALA A 75 9.52 -1.92 -25.73
C ALA A 75 10.51 -1.81 -24.57
N LEU A 76 10.00 -1.59 -23.35
CA LEU A 76 10.77 -1.48 -22.12
C LEU A 76 11.52 -2.77 -21.75
N THR A 77 10.93 -3.93 -22.08
CA THR A 77 11.46 -5.25 -21.70
C THR A 77 12.23 -5.96 -22.82
N ARG A 78 12.23 -5.42 -24.04
CA ARG A 78 12.76 -6.09 -25.23
C ARG A 78 14.19 -6.58 -25.09
N ASP A 79 15.05 -5.79 -24.44
CA ASP A 79 16.48 -6.05 -24.37
C ASP A 79 16.91 -6.76 -23.07
N ILE A 80 15.98 -6.98 -22.15
CA ILE A 80 16.23 -7.59 -20.84
C ILE A 80 15.50 -8.92 -20.63
N ASP A 81 14.64 -9.31 -21.55
CA ASP A 81 13.82 -10.52 -21.41
C ASP A 81 14.65 -11.80 -21.26
N VAL A 82 15.82 -11.84 -21.91
CA VAL A 82 16.84 -12.89 -21.78
C VAL A 82 17.19 -13.21 -20.32
N ALA A 83 17.10 -12.24 -19.41
CA ALA A 83 17.49 -12.40 -18.01
C ALA A 83 16.49 -13.23 -17.17
N TRP A 84 15.25 -13.38 -17.62
CA TRP A 84 14.22 -14.18 -16.93
C TRP A 84 13.67 -15.35 -17.76
N ARG A 85 14.13 -15.57 -19.00
CA ARG A 85 13.65 -16.66 -19.88
C ARG A 85 13.75 -18.06 -19.25
N ASN A 86 14.69 -18.28 -18.33
CA ASN A 86 14.83 -19.55 -17.60
C ASN A 86 14.07 -19.58 -16.25
N HIS A 87 13.35 -18.51 -15.91
CA HIS A 87 12.65 -18.36 -14.63
C HIS A 87 11.14 -18.22 -14.82
N ALA A 88 10.67 -17.63 -15.92
CA ALA A 88 9.26 -17.35 -16.16
C ALA A 88 8.92 -17.21 -17.65
N ASN A 89 7.69 -17.59 -18.00
CA ASN A 89 7.04 -17.17 -19.25
C ASN A 89 6.34 -15.83 -19.01
N VAL A 90 6.79 -14.77 -19.68
CA VAL A 90 6.27 -13.42 -19.40
C VAL A 90 5.25 -12.96 -20.44
N HIS A 91 4.06 -12.58 -19.97
CA HIS A 91 3.05 -11.87 -20.74
C HIS A 91 3.09 -10.37 -20.41
N HIS A 92 2.91 -9.53 -21.42
CA HIS A 92 2.92 -8.08 -21.29
C HIS A 92 1.50 -7.53 -21.36
N ASP A 93 1.10 -6.77 -20.34
CA ASP A 93 -0.22 -6.17 -20.24
C ASP A 93 -0.10 -4.66 -19.99
N GLN A 94 -0.34 -3.86 -21.03
CA GLN A 94 -0.32 -2.41 -20.92
C GLN A 94 -1.69 -1.91 -20.42
N PHE A 95 -1.87 -1.93 -19.11
CA PHE A 95 -3.13 -1.53 -18.48
C PHE A 95 -3.37 -0.01 -18.55
N MET A 96 -2.37 0.78 -18.16
CA MET A 96 -2.45 2.24 -18.19
C MET A 96 -1.06 2.87 -18.34
N ASN A 97 -1.02 4.19 -18.51
CA ASN A 97 0.24 4.91 -18.65
C ASN A 97 0.14 6.32 -18.05
N VAL A 98 0.15 6.37 -16.72
CA VAL A 98 -0.12 7.59 -15.93
C VAL A 98 1.03 7.82 -14.96
N ASP A 99 1.32 9.09 -14.68
CA ASP A 99 2.23 9.46 -13.60
C ASP A 99 1.59 9.08 -12.25
N SER A 100 2.35 8.44 -11.36
CA SER A 100 1.82 7.97 -10.08
C SER A 100 1.13 9.08 -9.28
N ILE A 101 1.59 10.33 -9.36
CA ILE A 101 0.98 11.46 -8.63
C ILE A 101 -0.46 11.77 -9.08
N ASN A 102 -0.83 11.33 -10.29
CA ASN A 102 -2.16 11.56 -10.89
C ASN A 102 -3.08 10.34 -10.75
N ILE A 103 -2.64 9.28 -10.06
CA ILE A 103 -3.48 8.12 -9.80
C ILE A 103 -4.50 8.49 -8.73
N ASN A 104 -5.76 8.55 -9.14
CA ASN A 104 -6.89 8.75 -8.26
C ASN A 104 -7.48 7.41 -7.79
N LEU A 105 -8.49 7.48 -6.94
CA LEU A 105 -9.12 6.32 -6.34
C LEU A 105 -9.85 5.42 -7.35
N SER A 106 -10.47 6.00 -8.40
CA SER A 106 -11.09 5.20 -9.46
C SER A 106 -10.05 4.36 -10.19
N LEU A 107 -8.89 4.93 -10.53
CA LEU A 107 -7.78 4.20 -11.13
C LEU A 107 -7.21 3.13 -10.19
N ALA A 108 -7.12 3.43 -8.88
CA ALA A 108 -6.70 2.45 -7.88
C ALA A 108 -7.66 1.25 -7.82
N ILE A 109 -8.97 1.49 -7.77
CA ILE A 109 -10.01 0.45 -7.78
C ILE A 109 -9.91 -0.37 -9.07
N SER A 110 -9.81 0.28 -10.24
CA SER A 110 -9.67 -0.41 -11.53
C SER A 110 -8.41 -1.27 -11.57
N LEU A 111 -7.27 -0.79 -11.07
CA LEU A 111 -6.04 -1.57 -10.99
C LEU A 111 -6.22 -2.79 -10.08
N SER A 112 -6.81 -2.62 -8.90
CA SER A 112 -7.08 -3.76 -8.00
C SER A 112 -7.97 -4.80 -8.66
N GLN A 113 -9.05 -4.39 -9.34
CA GLN A 113 -9.94 -5.32 -10.03
C GLN A 113 -9.22 -6.05 -11.18
N HIS A 114 -8.38 -5.34 -11.91
CA HIS A 114 -7.60 -5.89 -13.01
C HIS A 114 -6.58 -6.93 -12.51
N VAL A 115 -5.87 -6.63 -11.42
CA VAL A 115 -4.97 -7.58 -10.74
C VAL A 115 -5.74 -8.79 -10.23
N THR A 116 -6.88 -8.60 -9.56
CA THR A 116 -7.73 -9.71 -9.09
C THR A 116 -8.21 -10.59 -10.25
N LYS A 117 -8.60 -9.99 -11.39
CA LYS A 117 -8.98 -10.72 -12.60
C LYS A 117 -7.82 -11.54 -13.17
N ALA A 118 -6.63 -10.96 -13.25
CA ALA A 118 -5.42 -11.67 -13.68
C ALA A 118 -5.09 -12.82 -12.72
N ALA A 119 -5.19 -12.58 -11.42
CA ALA A 119 -4.92 -13.57 -10.40
C ALA A 119 -5.95 -14.73 -10.40
N ASN A 120 -7.20 -14.48 -10.81
CA ASN A 120 -8.22 -15.52 -10.97
C ASN A 120 -8.03 -16.40 -12.23
N ASN A 121 -7.17 -15.99 -13.17
CA ASN A 121 -6.85 -16.81 -14.33
C ASN A 121 -5.95 -18.00 -13.92
N PRO A 122 -6.37 -19.26 -14.08
CA PRO A 122 -5.56 -20.42 -13.68
C PRO A 122 -4.24 -20.53 -14.45
N TYR A 123 -4.14 -19.92 -15.63
CA TYR A 123 -2.93 -19.90 -16.43
C TYR A 123 -1.89 -18.89 -15.94
N ILE A 124 -2.23 -17.94 -15.07
CA ILE A 124 -1.29 -16.95 -14.53
C ILE A 124 -0.85 -17.40 -13.14
N GLN A 125 0.45 -17.51 -12.90
CA GLN A 125 1.02 -17.91 -11.60
C GLN A 125 1.46 -16.73 -10.75
N GLY A 126 1.75 -15.56 -11.35
CA GLY A 126 2.14 -14.36 -10.64
C GLY A 126 2.03 -13.10 -11.50
N MET A 127 2.13 -11.94 -10.87
CA MET A 127 2.02 -10.64 -11.51
C MET A 127 3.15 -9.72 -11.08
N VAL A 128 3.64 -8.90 -12.01
CA VAL A 128 4.54 -7.79 -11.75
C VAL A 128 3.82 -6.51 -12.15
N ILE A 129 3.81 -5.50 -11.29
CA ILE A 129 3.20 -4.20 -11.59
C ILE A 129 4.31 -3.17 -11.73
N THR A 130 4.50 -2.64 -12.94
CA THR A 130 5.39 -1.49 -13.12
C THR A 130 4.63 -0.21 -12.81
N HIS A 131 5.16 0.59 -11.88
CA HIS A 131 4.46 1.74 -11.31
C HIS A 131 5.42 2.91 -11.06
N GLY A 132 4.87 4.13 -11.01
CA GLY A 132 5.61 5.32 -10.58
C GLY A 132 5.97 5.26 -9.10
N THR A 133 7.16 5.71 -8.74
CA THR A 133 7.71 5.50 -7.39
C THR A 133 7.12 6.41 -6.33
N ASP A 134 6.44 7.51 -6.69
CA ASP A 134 5.93 8.49 -5.72
C ASP A 134 4.74 7.98 -4.91
N LEU A 135 3.81 7.23 -5.53
CA LEU A 135 2.68 6.59 -4.83
C LEU A 135 2.78 5.06 -4.76
N MET A 136 3.97 4.49 -4.99
CA MET A 136 4.13 3.03 -5.04
C MET A 136 3.85 2.37 -3.68
N SER A 137 4.33 2.95 -2.58
CA SER A 137 4.08 2.40 -1.23
C SER A 137 2.59 2.37 -0.89
N GLU A 138 1.89 3.45 -1.23
CA GLU A 138 0.47 3.66 -1.01
C GLU A 138 -0.36 2.70 -1.86
N MET A 139 0.01 2.54 -3.14
CA MET A 139 -0.66 1.62 -4.04
C MET A 139 -0.41 0.16 -3.65
N ALA A 140 0.80 -0.19 -3.24
CA ALA A 140 1.12 -1.53 -2.75
C ALA A 140 0.29 -1.86 -1.51
N MET A 141 0.09 -0.90 -0.62
CA MET A 141 -0.78 -1.09 0.54
C MET A 141 -2.24 -1.25 0.12
N PHE A 142 -2.73 -0.40 -0.80
CA PHE A 142 -4.08 -0.51 -1.33
C PHE A 142 -4.33 -1.91 -1.90
N LEU A 143 -3.46 -2.38 -2.79
CA LEU A 143 -3.55 -3.73 -3.36
C LEU A 143 -3.41 -4.83 -2.30
N GLY A 144 -2.54 -4.64 -1.30
CA GLY A 144 -2.40 -5.55 -0.17
C GLY A 144 -3.69 -5.71 0.63
N LEU A 145 -4.56 -4.69 0.64
CA LEU A 145 -5.87 -4.72 1.29
C LEU A 145 -7.00 -5.19 0.37
N THR A 146 -6.86 -5.13 -0.95
CA THR A 146 -7.98 -5.33 -1.89
C THR A 146 -7.83 -6.54 -2.81
N VAL A 147 -6.62 -7.06 -2.99
CA VAL A 147 -6.37 -8.29 -3.75
C VAL A 147 -6.61 -9.50 -2.85
N THR A 148 -7.55 -10.35 -3.27
CA THR A 148 -8.05 -11.52 -2.53
C THR A 148 -7.41 -12.85 -2.95
N SER A 149 -6.45 -12.81 -3.87
CA SER A 149 -5.76 -14.01 -4.38
C SER A 149 -4.42 -14.23 -3.69
N ASN A 150 -4.07 -15.48 -3.43
CA ASN A 150 -2.78 -15.93 -2.86
C ASN A 150 -1.61 -15.91 -3.84
N LYS A 151 -1.81 -15.47 -5.08
CA LYS A 151 -0.75 -15.44 -6.10
C LYS A 151 0.19 -14.24 -5.90
N PRO A 152 1.51 -14.42 -6.13
CA PRO A 152 2.51 -13.34 -6.08
C PRO A 152 2.12 -12.10 -6.89
N VAL A 153 2.13 -10.93 -6.25
CA VAL A 153 2.00 -9.61 -6.87
C VAL A 153 3.21 -8.76 -6.46
N VAL A 154 4.09 -8.45 -7.41
CA VAL A 154 5.33 -7.71 -7.14
C VAL A 154 5.25 -6.33 -7.78
N MET A 155 5.21 -5.28 -6.96
CA MET A 155 5.32 -3.90 -7.45
C MET A 155 6.78 -3.53 -7.66
N THR A 156 7.06 -2.84 -8.76
CA THR A 156 8.40 -2.33 -9.07
C THR A 156 8.33 -1.05 -9.89
N GLY A 157 9.46 -0.37 -10.04
CA GLY A 157 9.57 0.88 -10.79
C GLY A 157 11.03 1.34 -10.88
N ALA A 158 11.23 2.64 -11.10
CA ALA A 158 12.55 3.22 -11.27
C ALA A 158 12.63 4.60 -10.62
N ILE A 159 13.81 4.95 -10.14
CA ILE A 159 14.15 6.30 -9.71
C ILE A 159 14.57 7.16 -10.91
N ARG A 160 15.23 6.57 -11.90
CA ARG A 160 15.69 7.27 -13.11
C ARG A 160 14.85 6.86 -14.33
N PRO A 161 14.60 7.80 -15.27
CA PRO A 161 13.87 7.48 -16.49
C PRO A 161 14.66 6.46 -17.32
N HIS A 162 13.95 5.67 -18.12
CA HIS A 162 14.53 4.56 -18.87
C HIS A 162 15.64 4.97 -19.84
N THR A 163 15.56 6.19 -20.39
CA THR A 163 16.54 6.72 -21.35
C THR A 163 17.74 7.39 -20.69
N ALA A 164 17.79 7.49 -19.35
CA ALA A 164 18.91 8.11 -18.64
C ALA A 164 20.10 7.14 -18.48
N PHE A 165 21.29 7.70 -18.33
CA PHE A 165 22.47 6.94 -17.94
C PHE A 165 22.24 6.24 -16.60
N SER A 166 22.68 4.99 -16.53
CA SER A 166 22.52 4.15 -15.34
C SER A 166 21.06 4.06 -14.86
N ALA A 167 20.12 3.99 -15.81
CA ALA A 167 18.72 3.70 -15.53
C ALA A 167 18.60 2.39 -14.73
N ASP A 168 17.87 2.44 -13.64
CA ASP A 168 17.70 1.36 -12.66
C ASP A 168 16.49 0.46 -12.98
N GLY A 169 15.54 0.98 -13.75
CA GLY A 169 14.31 0.28 -14.16
C GLY A 169 14.51 -1.12 -14.75
N PRO A 170 15.43 -1.34 -15.72
CA PRO A 170 15.60 -2.65 -16.34
C PRO A 170 15.96 -3.74 -15.32
N GLY A 171 16.93 -3.48 -14.43
CA GLY A 171 17.33 -4.42 -13.39
C GLY A 171 16.22 -4.68 -12.35
N HIS A 172 15.48 -3.64 -11.98
CA HIS A 172 14.32 -3.77 -11.09
C HIS A 172 13.21 -4.65 -11.67
N ILE A 173 12.92 -4.54 -12.98
CA ILE A 173 11.94 -5.40 -13.66
C ILE A 173 12.41 -6.85 -13.66
N VAL A 174 13.69 -7.12 -13.98
CA VAL A 174 14.24 -8.48 -13.93
C VAL A 174 14.07 -9.10 -12.55
N ALA A 175 14.48 -8.37 -11.50
CA ALA A 175 14.37 -8.84 -10.13
C ALA A 175 12.90 -9.06 -9.72
N ALA A 176 11.99 -8.18 -10.13
CA ALA A 176 10.57 -8.32 -9.84
C ALA A 176 9.94 -9.55 -10.52
N VAL A 177 10.29 -9.84 -11.79
CA VAL A 177 9.82 -11.04 -12.49
C VAL A 177 10.32 -12.30 -11.78
N LYS A 178 11.60 -12.36 -11.42
CA LYS A 178 12.18 -13.49 -10.68
C LYS A 178 11.56 -13.65 -9.29
N THR A 179 11.28 -12.54 -8.61
CA THR A 179 10.57 -12.52 -7.32
C THR A 179 9.15 -13.10 -7.47
N ALA A 180 8.41 -12.69 -8.50
CA ALA A 180 7.06 -13.21 -8.76
C ALA A 180 7.06 -14.68 -9.17
N ALA A 181 8.17 -15.17 -9.76
CA ALA A 181 8.37 -16.58 -10.12
C ALA A 181 8.82 -17.46 -8.95
N THR A 182 9.33 -16.86 -7.85
CA THR A 182 9.79 -17.60 -6.68
C THR A 182 8.60 -18.19 -5.92
N THR A 183 8.68 -19.47 -5.57
CA THR A 183 7.63 -20.19 -4.83
C THR A 183 7.77 -19.99 -3.31
N GLY A 184 6.72 -20.28 -2.56
CA GLY A 184 6.77 -20.40 -1.10
C GLY A 184 6.69 -19.11 -0.28
N TRP A 185 6.90 -17.93 -0.87
CA TRP A 185 6.79 -16.66 -0.13
C TRP A 185 5.36 -16.10 -0.09
N SER A 186 4.59 -16.28 -1.18
CA SER A 186 3.22 -15.77 -1.29
C SER A 186 2.25 -16.72 -0.61
N SER A 187 1.46 -16.19 0.31
CA SER A 187 0.41 -16.90 1.05
C SER A 187 -0.61 -15.91 1.59
N GLU A 188 -1.63 -16.39 2.31
CA GLU A 188 -2.65 -15.55 2.96
C GLU A 188 -2.03 -14.35 3.69
N GLY A 189 -2.32 -13.13 3.21
CA GLY A 189 -1.84 -11.86 3.73
C GLY A 189 -0.44 -11.41 3.29
N ARG A 190 0.24 -12.18 2.43
CA ARG A 190 1.62 -11.96 1.95
C ARG A 190 1.72 -12.01 0.44
N GLU A 191 0.75 -11.45 -0.26
CA GLU A 191 0.64 -11.60 -1.71
C GLU A 191 1.25 -10.42 -2.46
N VAL A 192 1.26 -9.24 -1.83
CA VAL A 192 1.80 -8.02 -2.43
C VAL A 192 3.13 -7.64 -1.78
N VAL A 193 4.17 -7.44 -2.59
CA VAL A 193 5.49 -6.92 -2.15
C VAL A 193 5.99 -5.84 -3.10
N ILE A 194 6.95 -5.05 -2.65
CA ILE A 194 7.70 -4.06 -3.43
C ILE A 194 9.11 -4.61 -3.63
N ALA A 195 9.52 -4.80 -4.89
CA ALA A 195 10.86 -5.23 -5.26
C ALA A 195 11.58 -4.09 -6.00
N ILE A 196 12.48 -3.40 -5.30
CA ILE A 196 13.21 -2.24 -5.83
C ILE A 196 14.47 -1.98 -5.00
N GLN A 197 15.54 -1.45 -5.61
CA GLN A 197 16.79 -1.09 -4.91
C GLN A 197 17.35 -2.22 -4.04
N ASP A 198 17.45 -3.41 -4.63
CA ASP A 198 17.99 -4.63 -4.03
C ASP A 198 17.24 -5.14 -2.79
N LYS A 199 15.98 -4.71 -2.60
CA LYS A 199 15.15 -5.08 -1.45
C LYS A 199 13.83 -5.69 -1.89
N ILE A 200 13.35 -6.66 -1.12
CA ILE A 200 11.98 -7.15 -1.18
C ILE A 200 11.30 -6.71 0.11
N MET A 201 10.29 -5.85 -0.04
CA MET A 201 9.63 -5.20 1.09
C MET A 201 8.13 -5.44 1.07
N ALA A 202 7.56 -5.68 2.22
CA ALA A 202 6.12 -5.63 2.40
C ALA A 202 5.59 -4.20 2.26
N PRO A 203 4.32 -4.01 1.87
CA PRO A 203 3.73 -2.68 1.77
C PRO A 203 3.62 -1.95 3.11
N TRP A 204 3.42 -2.68 4.22
CA TRP A 204 3.23 -2.06 5.53
C TRP A 204 4.49 -1.40 6.07
N GLY A 205 4.41 -0.09 6.31
CA GLY A 205 5.50 0.69 6.88
C GLY A 205 6.63 1.04 5.89
N THR A 206 6.62 0.47 4.68
CA THR A 206 7.54 0.87 3.61
C THR A 206 7.22 2.28 3.15
N LYS A 207 8.26 3.09 2.93
CA LYS A 207 8.13 4.47 2.45
C LYS A 207 9.22 4.80 1.43
N LYS A 208 8.95 5.77 0.56
CA LYS A 208 9.98 6.44 -0.21
C LYS A 208 10.46 7.70 0.53
N GLU A 209 11.77 7.85 0.67
CA GLU A 209 12.40 9.04 1.24
C GLU A 209 13.72 9.30 0.51
N ASN A 210 13.93 10.51 0.00
CA ASN A 210 15.15 10.89 -0.73
C ASN A 210 15.53 9.88 -1.83
N ASN A 211 14.54 9.48 -2.65
CA ASN A 211 14.69 8.47 -3.70
C ASN A 211 15.19 7.10 -3.22
N ARG A 212 14.96 6.76 -1.94
CA ARG A 212 15.22 5.45 -1.37
C ARG A 212 13.94 4.85 -0.84
N PHE A 213 13.72 3.57 -1.12
CA PHE A 213 12.69 2.80 -0.45
C PHE A 213 13.25 2.26 0.86
N LEU A 214 12.64 2.69 1.95
CA LEU A 214 13.04 2.34 3.31
C LEU A 214 11.99 1.40 3.90
N PRO A 215 12.39 0.20 4.36
CA PRO A 215 11.48 -0.67 5.08
C PRO A 215 11.10 -0.02 6.41
N GLY A 216 9.82 -0.12 6.76
CA GLY A 216 9.37 0.02 8.15
C GLY A 216 9.64 -1.23 8.99
N PRO A 217 9.24 -1.22 10.26
CA PRO A 217 9.39 -2.37 11.15
C PRO A 217 8.81 -3.65 10.54
N ARG A 218 9.63 -4.71 10.48
CA ARG A 218 9.23 -6.03 9.95
C ARG A 218 8.67 -6.01 8.53
N SER A 219 9.06 -5.01 7.73
CA SER A 219 8.64 -4.92 6.33
C SER A 219 9.73 -5.34 5.36
N LEU A 220 11.00 -5.39 5.77
CA LEU A 220 12.04 -6.01 4.95
C LEU A 220 11.83 -7.54 4.99
N LEU A 221 11.56 -8.14 3.84
CA LEU A 221 11.29 -9.58 3.71
C LEU A 221 12.49 -10.32 3.15
N GLY A 222 13.32 -9.64 2.36
CA GLY A 222 14.46 -10.22 1.70
C GLY A 222 15.29 -9.18 0.96
N ASP A 223 16.37 -9.67 0.36
CA ASP A 223 17.24 -8.88 -0.51
C ASP A 223 17.21 -9.44 -1.92
N ILE A 224 17.67 -8.64 -2.88
CA ILE A 224 17.96 -9.10 -4.22
C ILE A 224 19.47 -8.98 -4.43
N LYS A 225 20.09 -10.06 -4.89
CA LYS A 225 21.53 -10.10 -5.20
C LYS A 225 21.71 -10.71 -6.57
N ASP A 226 22.46 -10.05 -7.44
CA ASP A 226 22.64 -10.48 -8.84
C ASP A 226 21.30 -10.69 -9.57
N PHE A 227 20.32 -9.84 -9.23
CA PHE A 227 18.91 -9.91 -9.66
C PHE A 227 18.14 -11.15 -9.18
N GLU A 228 18.73 -11.98 -8.32
CA GLU A 228 18.06 -13.12 -7.68
C GLU A 228 17.43 -12.73 -6.34
N PRO A 229 16.17 -13.13 -6.07
CA PRO A 229 15.49 -12.85 -4.80
C PRO A 229 15.92 -13.82 -3.70
N PHE A 230 16.24 -13.28 -2.53
CA PHE A 230 16.55 -14.05 -1.31
C PHE A 230 15.62 -13.62 -0.18
N PHE A 231 14.56 -14.39 0.05
CA PHE A 231 13.67 -14.19 1.20
C PHE A 231 14.35 -14.66 2.48
N ARG A 232 14.34 -13.81 3.52
CA ARG A 232 14.95 -14.08 4.83
C ARG A 232 13.93 -14.09 5.96
N TRP A 233 12.89 -13.28 5.83
CA TRP A 233 11.89 -13.06 6.89
C TRP A 233 10.50 -13.06 6.27
N LEU A 234 9.71 -14.09 6.56
CA LEU A 234 8.30 -14.12 6.21
C LEU A 234 7.47 -13.80 7.46
N PRO A 235 6.66 -12.73 7.47
CA PRO A 235 5.86 -12.35 8.64
C PRO A 235 4.85 -13.47 8.96
N GLY A 236 4.55 -13.70 10.23
CA GLY A 236 3.53 -14.68 10.64
C GLY A 236 2.13 -14.39 10.03
N PRO A 237 1.19 -15.35 10.07
CA PRO A 237 -0.06 -15.38 9.28
C PRO A 237 -1.15 -14.37 9.73
N CYS A 238 -0.80 -13.23 10.30
CA CYS A 238 -1.77 -12.17 10.58
C CYS A 238 -2.06 -11.37 9.30
N ALA A 239 -2.84 -11.97 8.40
CA ALA A 239 -3.31 -11.29 7.21
C ALA A 239 -4.23 -10.13 7.61
N PRO A 240 -4.01 -8.90 7.10
CA PRO A 240 -4.98 -7.83 7.26
C PRO A 240 -6.30 -8.25 6.61
N MET A 241 -7.40 -7.73 7.15
CA MET A 241 -8.72 -7.91 6.55
C MET A 241 -8.68 -7.43 5.09
N LYS A 242 -9.11 -8.31 4.17
CA LYS A 242 -9.23 -8.00 2.76
C LYS A 242 -10.58 -7.37 2.45
N PHE A 243 -10.62 -6.49 1.45
CA PHE A 243 -11.82 -5.86 0.93
C PHE A 243 -12.01 -6.28 -0.53
N ASP A 244 -12.98 -7.14 -0.81
CA ASP A 244 -13.30 -7.48 -2.20
C ASP A 244 -13.95 -6.28 -2.90
N LEU A 245 -13.29 -5.83 -3.97
CA LEU A 245 -13.76 -4.73 -4.82
C LEU A 245 -14.38 -5.21 -6.12
N SER A 246 -14.48 -6.52 -6.36
CA SER A 246 -14.94 -7.09 -7.63
C SER A 246 -16.31 -6.55 -8.09
N GLY A 247 -17.23 -6.28 -7.16
CA GLY A 247 -18.56 -5.73 -7.42
C GLY A 247 -18.68 -4.21 -7.32
N LEU A 248 -17.61 -3.47 -7.01
CA LEU A 248 -17.65 -2.02 -6.83
C LEU A 248 -17.39 -1.31 -8.17
N SER A 249 -18.27 -0.43 -8.65
CA SER A 249 -17.91 0.40 -9.82
C SER A 249 -16.74 1.33 -9.45
N PRO A 250 -15.70 1.47 -10.29
CA PRO A 250 -14.58 2.40 -10.04
C PRO A 250 -15.01 3.86 -9.81
N GLU A 251 -16.17 4.25 -10.32
CA GLU A 251 -16.77 5.57 -10.19
C GLU A 251 -17.57 5.72 -8.89
N THR A 252 -17.69 4.66 -8.08
CA THR A 252 -18.44 4.70 -6.81
C THR A 252 -17.81 5.72 -5.87
N PRO A 253 -18.56 6.74 -5.42
CA PRO A 253 -18.04 7.73 -4.49
C PRO A 253 -17.64 7.10 -3.16
N MET A 254 -16.36 7.18 -2.84
CA MET A 254 -15.81 6.68 -1.59
C MET A 254 -16.01 7.70 -0.46
N PRO A 255 -16.14 7.25 0.80
CA PRO A 255 -16.18 8.15 1.94
C PRO A 255 -14.92 9.05 1.97
N GLU A 256 -15.14 10.36 2.03
CA GLU A 256 -14.06 11.34 2.07
C GLU A 256 -13.23 11.18 3.34
N VAL A 257 -11.92 10.99 3.17
CA VAL A 257 -10.95 10.90 4.28
C VAL A 257 -9.85 11.93 4.08
N VAL A 258 -9.74 12.86 5.02
CA VAL A 258 -8.79 13.98 4.95
C VAL A 258 -7.56 13.70 5.81
N ILE A 259 -6.38 14.02 5.30
CA ILE A 259 -5.12 13.93 6.05
C ILE A 259 -4.74 15.34 6.50
N LEU A 260 -4.54 15.53 7.80
CA LEU A 260 -4.14 16.82 8.39
C LEU A 260 -2.87 16.64 9.20
N GLN A 261 -1.86 17.44 8.88
CA GLN A 261 -0.58 17.42 9.59
C GLN A 261 -0.54 18.47 10.68
N ALA A 262 -0.11 18.05 11.87
CA ALA A 262 0.15 18.96 12.98
C ALA A 262 1.23 19.97 12.59
N HIS A 263 0.99 21.22 12.94
CA HIS A 263 2.01 22.26 12.93
C HIS A 263 1.87 23.12 14.19
N GLN A 264 2.85 24.01 14.42
CA GLN A 264 2.74 24.99 15.50
C GLN A 264 1.48 25.84 15.29
N ASP A 265 0.71 26.03 16.35
CA ASP A 265 -0.56 26.77 16.33
C ASP A 265 -1.60 26.19 15.35
N PHE A 266 -1.60 24.85 15.17
CA PHE A 266 -2.59 24.17 14.34
C PHE A 266 -4.02 24.60 14.73
N PRO A 267 -4.78 25.23 13.81
CA PRO A 267 -6.09 25.76 14.13
C PRO A 267 -7.19 24.71 13.90
N ALA A 268 -8.11 24.58 14.85
CA ALA A 268 -9.18 23.59 14.79
C ALA A 268 -10.18 23.83 13.65
N TYR A 269 -10.27 25.05 13.11
CA TYR A 269 -11.17 25.37 11.97
C TYR A 269 -10.86 24.53 10.73
N LEU A 270 -9.63 24.02 10.56
CA LEU A 270 -9.29 23.13 9.45
C LEU A 270 -10.04 21.80 9.55
N VAL A 271 -10.21 21.28 10.76
CA VAL A 271 -11.04 20.09 11.03
C VAL A 271 -12.51 20.43 10.81
N GLU A 272 -12.99 21.56 11.34
CA GLU A 272 -14.37 21.98 11.13
C GLU A 272 -14.72 22.12 9.63
N ALA A 273 -13.84 22.74 8.85
CA ALA A 273 -14.00 22.91 7.41
C ALA A 273 -14.06 21.56 6.68
N ALA A 274 -13.19 20.61 7.04
CA ALA A 274 -13.22 19.25 6.47
C ALA A 274 -14.54 18.54 6.78
N ILE A 275 -15.04 18.64 8.01
CA ILE A 275 -16.35 18.09 8.42
C ILE A 275 -17.48 18.75 7.62
N ALA A 276 -17.46 20.09 7.51
CA ALA A 276 -18.47 20.86 6.77
C ALA A 276 -18.50 20.50 5.27
N LYS A 277 -17.36 20.07 4.71
CA LYS A 277 -17.25 19.55 3.34
C LYS A 277 -17.59 18.07 3.21
N GLY A 278 -17.96 17.40 4.31
CA GLY A 278 -18.50 16.05 4.29
C GLY A 278 -17.52 14.94 4.66
N ALA A 279 -16.33 15.27 5.16
CA ALA A 279 -15.34 14.28 5.62
C ALA A 279 -15.98 13.29 6.61
N LYS A 280 -15.80 12.00 6.34
CA LYS A 280 -16.28 10.88 7.18
C LYS A 280 -15.16 10.21 7.95
N GLY A 281 -13.92 10.37 7.48
CA GLY A 281 -12.72 9.98 8.20
C GLY A 281 -11.67 11.09 8.19
N MET A 282 -10.73 11.01 9.13
CA MET A 282 -9.55 11.86 9.19
C MET A 282 -8.32 11.07 9.63
N VAL A 283 -7.18 11.41 9.05
CA VAL A 283 -5.88 10.96 9.55
C VAL A 283 -5.11 12.18 10.05
N LEU A 284 -4.87 12.22 11.36
CA LEU A 284 -4.11 13.28 12.00
C LEU A 284 -2.65 12.86 12.13
N VAL A 285 -1.77 13.53 11.39
CA VAL A 285 -0.33 13.29 11.43
C VAL A 285 0.28 14.16 12.52
N GLY A 286 0.49 13.58 13.70
CA GLY A 286 1.05 14.26 14.87
C GLY A 286 2.58 14.15 14.99
N TYR A 287 3.12 14.84 15.99
CA TYR A 287 4.53 14.81 16.33
C TYR A 287 4.91 13.54 17.11
N GLY A 288 6.07 12.94 16.82
CA GLY A 288 6.56 11.79 17.59
C GLY A 288 5.51 10.67 17.68
N ASP A 289 5.11 10.28 18.89
CA ASP A 289 4.07 9.28 19.17
C ASP A 289 2.62 9.80 18.95
N GLY A 290 2.42 10.55 17.87
CA GLY A 290 1.14 11.15 17.46
C GLY A 290 0.71 12.39 18.25
N TYR A 291 1.62 13.03 19.00
CA TYR A 291 1.32 14.19 19.84
C TYR A 291 0.73 15.35 19.05
N TRP A 292 -0.23 16.02 19.68
CA TRP A 292 -1.00 17.11 19.09
C TRP A 292 -1.03 18.33 20.02
N PRO A 293 -1.04 19.57 19.50
CA PRO A 293 -1.18 20.77 20.33
C PRO A 293 -2.43 20.74 21.21
N ALA A 294 -2.25 20.89 22.53
CA ALA A 294 -3.35 20.79 23.50
C ALA A 294 -4.47 21.81 23.25
N ALA A 295 -4.11 23.02 22.79
CA ALA A 295 -5.05 24.09 22.51
C ALA A 295 -6.13 23.69 21.49
N SER A 296 -5.74 23.02 20.40
CA SER A 296 -6.68 22.54 19.39
C SER A 296 -7.19 21.12 19.63
N ALA A 297 -6.48 20.29 20.40
CA ALA A 297 -6.88 18.92 20.68
C ALA A 297 -8.29 18.80 21.26
N GLU A 298 -8.63 19.63 22.26
CA GLU A 298 -9.95 19.60 22.92
C GLU A 298 -11.08 20.04 21.99
N GLU A 299 -10.82 21.04 21.13
CA GLU A 299 -11.80 21.50 20.16
C GLU A 299 -12.03 20.45 19.06
N ILE A 300 -10.95 19.87 18.53
CA ILE A 300 -11.00 18.79 17.55
C ILE A 300 -11.77 17.60 18.11
N LYS A 301 -11.50 17.19 19.37
CA LYS A 301 -12.24 16.11 20.05
C LYS A 301 -13.74 16.38 20.07
N LYS A 302 -14.17 17.60 20.42
CA LYS A 302 -15.58 17.99 20.43
C LYS A 302 -16.18 17.92 19.02
N LEU A 303 -15.48 18.45 18.02
CA LEU A 303 -15.92 18.45 16.63
C LEU A 303 -16.10 17.02 16.08
N VAL A 304 -15.11 16.15 16.26
CA VAL A 304 -15.16 14.79 15.70
C VAL A 304 -16.21 13.91 16.38
N ASN A 305 -16.37 14.02 17.71
CA ASN A 305 -17.41 13.28 18.44
C ASN A 305 -18.81 13.77 18.09
N LYS A 306 -19.02 15.09 18.03
CA LYS A 306 -20.33 15.69 17.68
C LYS A 306 -20.79 15.26 16.28
N ASN A 307 -19.85 15.11 15.34
CA ASN A 307 -20.15 14.79 13.95
C ASN A 307 -19.92 13.31 13.58
N ASN A 308 -19.57 12.47 14.57
CA ASN A 308 -19.29 11.05 14.40
C ASN A 308 -18.26 10.76 13.30
N VAL A 309 -17.17 11.52 13.27
CA VAL A 309 -16.06 11.36 12.31
C VAL A 309 -15.04 10.39 12.88
N VAL A 310 -14.64 9.41 12.07
CA VAL A 310 -13.61 8.45 12.46
C VAL A 310 -12.24 9.09 12.32
N VAL A 311 -11.43 9.05 13.37
CA VAL A 311 -10.09 9.65 13.38
C VAL A 311 -9.04 8.56 13.61
N ALA A 312 -7.95 8.59 12.85
CA ALA A 312 -6.73 7.85 13.15
C ALA A 312 -5.54 8.78 13.31
N PHE A 313 -4.56 8.32 14.09
CA PHE A 313 -3.32 9.03 14.30
C PHE A 313 -2.17 8.41 13.52
N ALA A 314 -1.34 9.25 12.92
CA ALA A 314 -0.07 8.88 12.32
C ALA A 314 1.05 9.79 12.87
N SER A 315 2.30 9.43 12.63
CA SER A 315 3.48 10.21 12.99
C SER A 315 4.10 10.86 11.76
N GLU A 316 4.71 12.04 11.94
CA GLU A 316 5.60 12.72 10.99
C GLU A 316 6.92 11.95 10.74
N GLY A 317 6.91 10.62 10.70
CA GLY A 317 8.07 9.79 10.40
C GLY A 317 9.14 9.72 11.49
N ARG A 318 8.94 10.37 12.65
CA ARG A 318 9.88 10.34 13.79
C ARG A 318 9.63 9.22 14.78
N SER A 319 8.44 8.62 14.75
CA SER A 319 8.11 7.41 15.52
C SER A 319 7.70 6.28 14.58
N GLU A 320 8.07 5.06 14.94
CA GLU A 320 7.66 3.84 14.25
C GLU A 320 6.32 3.30 14.76
N TYR A 321 5.85 3.87 15.87
CA TYR A 321 4.66 3.46 16.59
C TYR A 321 3.87 4.70 17.05
N VAL A 322 2.54 4.62 17.00
CA VAL A 322 1.64 5.57 17.65
C VAL A 322 0.79 4.83 18.67
N ALA A 323 1.10 4.99 19.94
CA ALA A 323 0.49 4.22 21.02
C ALA A 323 -0.92 4.67 21.41
N ASN A 324 -1.19 5.97 21.26
CA ASN A 324 -2.38 6.60 21.84
C ASN A 324 -3.05 7.55 20.84
N ALA A 325 -4.37 7.68 20.96
CA ALA A 325 -5.11 8.75 20.31
C ALA A 325 -4.94 10.06 21.11
N ARG A 326 -4.04 10.93 20.65
CA ARG A 326 -3.51 12.04 21.47
C ARG A 326 -4.46 13.21 21.68
N ILE A 327 -5.61 13.22 21.01
CA ILE A 327 -6.71 14.17 21.29
C ILE A 327 -7.77 13.59 22.25
N GLY A 328 -7.57 12.39 22.79
CA GLY A 328 -8.55 11.73 23.65
C GLY A 328 -9.80 11.22 22.91
N ALA A 329 -9.73 11.09 21.58
CA ALA A 329 -10.70 10.44 20.71
C ALA A 329 -9.99 9.90 19.45
N GLY A 330 -10.52 8.85 18.85
CA GLY A 330 -9.95 8.23 17.65
C GLY A 330 -9.14 6.96 17.93
N ILE A 331 -8.49 6.48 16.88
CA ILE A 331 -7.79 5.20 16.83
C ILE A 331 -6.28 5.47 16.78
N PRO A 332 -5.47 4.88 17.67
CA PRO A 332 -4.02 4.97 17.57
C PRO A 332 -3.54 4.26 16.29
N GLY A 333 -2.55 4.82 15.61
CA GLY A 333 -2.04 4.23 14.37
C GLY A 333 -1.30 2.91 14.56
N GLY A 334 -0.80 2.62 15.77
CA GLY A 334 -0.04 1.40 16.06
C GLY A 334 1.30 1.36 15.33
N THR A 335 1.79 0.15 15.04
CA THR A 335 3.08 -0.06 14.36
C THR A 335 2.99 0.29 12.89
N GLY A 336 3.95 1.05 12.39
CA GLY A 336 3.98 1.52 10.99
C GLY A 336 3.23 2.83 10.78
N ALA A 337 2.74 3.48 11.83
CA ALA A 337 2.01 4.75 11.80
C ALA A 337 2.88 5.95 11.39
N ARG A 338 3.27 6.03 10.12
CA ARG A 338 4.02 7.12 9.48
C ARG A 338 3.17 7.91 8.46
N VAL A 339 3.73 8.95 7.84
CA VAL A 339 2.99 9.75 6.81
C VAL A 339 2.54 8.89 5.61
N SER A 340 3.37 7.94 5.13
CA SER A 340 2.98 6.97 4.10
C SER A 340 1.86 6.02 4.58
N PHE A 341 1.77 5.80 5.89
CA PHE A 341 0.64 5.15 6.53
C PHE A 341 -0.59 6.07 6.62
N GLY A 342 -0.42 7.39 6.58
CA GLY A 342 -1.54 8.34 6.51
C GLY A 342 -2.39 8.16 5.25
N SER A 343 -1.75 8.08 4.09
CA SER A 343 -2.41 7.76 2.81
C SER A 343 -2.98 6.35 2.79
N SER A 344 -2.25 5.38 3.33
CA SER A 344 -2.71 3.99 3.51
C SER A 344 -3.95 3.87 4.39
N CYS A 345 -3.96 4.60 5.52
CA CYS A 345 -5.10 4.71 6.41
C CYS A 345 -6.29 5.34 5.71
N SER A 346 -6.05 6.37 4.89
CA SER A 346 -7.12 6.98 4.10
C SER A 346 -7.89 5.93 3.29
N PHE A 347 -7.18 5.04 2.59
CA PHE A 347 -7.80 3.93 1.88
C PHE A 347 -8.50 2.94 2.81
N TYR A 348 -7.83 2.49 3.88
CA TYR A 348 -8.41 1.54 4.84
C TYR A 348 -9.70 2.08 5.49
N PHE A 349 -9.72 3.37 5.87
CA PHE A 349 -10.89 4.02 6.42
C PHE A 349 -11.98 4.20 5.39
N GLY A 350 -11.64 4.65 4.17
CA GLY A 350 -12.61 4.76 3.07
C GLY A 350 -13.31 3.42 2.81
N LEU A 351 -12.54 2.33 2.72
CA LEU A 351 -13.04 0.98 2.51
C LEU A 351 -13.88 0.47 3.69
N GLY A 352 -13.40 0.64 4.92
CA GLY A 352 -14.13 0.24 6.12
C GLY A 352 -15.45 1.01 6.32
N LEU A 353 -15.46 2.31 6.03
CA LEU A 353 -16.66 3.14 6.06
C LEU A 353 -17.64 2.77 4.94
N LEU A 354 -17.15 2.44 3.74
CA LEU A 354 -17.98 1.96 2.65
C LEU A 354 -18.65 0.63 3.02
N LYS A 355 -17.89 -0.33 3.57
CA LYS A 355 -18.43 -1.64 4.01
C LYS A 355 -19.55 -1.48 5.04
N LYS A 356 -19.43 -0.53 5.97
CA LYS A 356 -20.51 -0.20 6.93
C LYS A 356 -21.75 0.37 6.25
N LYS A 357 -21.59 1.24 5.25
CA LYS A 357 -22.71 1.88 4.51
C LYS A 357 -23.45 0.88 3.62
N CYS A 358 -22.74 -0.06 3.02
CA CYS A 358 -23.29 -1.03 2.08
C CYS A 358 -23.77 -2.34 2.73
N GLY A 359 -23.72 -2.48 4.06
CA GLY A 359 -24.31 -3.63 4.77
C GLY A 359 -23.64 -4.98 4.53
N GLY A 360 -22.38 -5.01 4.08
CA GLY A 360 -21.64 -6.24 3.80
C GLY A 360 -21.06 -6.30 2.39
N LEU A 361 -19.97 -5.56 2.15
CA LEU A 361 -18.99 -6.01 1.15
C LEU A 361 -18.39 -7.31 1.72
N SER A 362 -18.94 -8.47 1.33
CA SER A 362 -18.45 -9.78 1.73
C SER A 362 -17.06 -10.02 1.17
#